data_AF-A0A261GS75-F1
#
_entry.id   AF-A0A261GS75-F1
#
_cell.length_a   1.000
_cell.length_b   1.000
_cell.length_c   1.000
_cell.angle_alpha   90.00
_cell.angle_beta   90.00
_cell.angle_gamma   90.00
#
_symmetry.space_group_name_H-M   'P 1'
#
loop_
_entity.id
_entity.type
_entity.pdbx_description
1 polymer ?
#
loop_
_entity_poly.entity_id
_entity_poly.type
_entity_poly.pdbx_seq_one_letter_code
_entity_poly.pdbx_strand_id
1 'polypeptide(L)'
;MSLLRTFSLTALSVALAACASKPVDNTPSNPTSVLKANYTLNGLYAPDFSGKQTVYTRGDRRRIDSQTNFDSFLMRWANSDKSDIARVDKKLIWNLDNDKENYRECPMSGCTEVSLLDQLKDRTDSQEEDSEEYESYEEMGCQVTLASNDFDVTPTGKERVIGGLNAHEYTVEWKTEFADQAGKKDTNLVKFVFWTTEPTADMNAAWKVNRAFQESYFEEAKNDPLKNLLGKEGYMALAAFSGDVEKTDAKQYKGFLKALNKIKGYPLSIKLEWFQQANACQTQRSPKSKEGLDLSNGLEGAAMGMVGDFLSNQKDKIIAEWKKDALVRYIYEVTYVSEDMVKDSVFNVPYGYVLADRQ
;
A
#
# COMPACT_ATOMS: atom_id res chain seq x y z
N MET A 1 -64.07 -51.57 -45.53
CA MET A 1 -62.63 -51.61 -45.80
C MET A 1 -62.08 -50.18 -45.73
N SER A 2 -61.03 -50.00 -44.94
CA SER A 2 -60.15 -48.82 -44.81
C SER A 2 -60.74 -47.48 -44.32
N LEU A 3 -60.63 -47.25 -43.01
CA LEU A 3 -60.63 -45.93 -42.36
C LEU A 3 -59.18 -45.64 -41.93
N LEU A 4 -58.45 -44.81 -42.67
CA LEU A 4 -57.19 -44.23 -42.20
C LEU A 4 -57.51 -43.02 -41.31
N ARG A 5 -57.32 -43.19 -39.99
CA ARG A 5 -57.29 -42.07 -39.03
C ARG A 5 -55.83 -41.68 -38.80
N THR A 6 -55.50 -40.48 -39.25
CA THR A 6 -54.28 -39.73 -38.91
C THR A 6 -54.28 -39.42 -37.41
N PHE A 7 -53.28 -39.94 -36.68
CA PHE A 7 -52.96 -39.51 -35.33
C PHE A 7 -52.01 -38.31 -35.40
N SER A 8 -52.50 -37.13 -35.03
CA SER A 8 -51.65 -35.96 -34.78
C SER A 8 -50.94 -36.12 -33.43
N LEU A 9 -49.63 -36.34 -33.46
CA LEU A 9 -48.75 -36.17 -32.30
C LEU A 9 -48.54 -34.67 -32.06
N THR A 10 -49.26 -34.10 -31.11
CA THR A 10 -48.88 -32.82 -30.48
C THR A 10 -47.84 -33.11 -29.41
N ALA A 11 -46.57 -32.90 -29.74
CA ALA A 11 -45.50 -32.79 -28.76
C ALA A 11 -45.69 -31.48 -27.97
N LEU A 12 -46.07 -31.58 -26.70
CA LEU A 12 -46.00 -30.46 -25.76
C LEU A 12 -44.52 -30.26 -25.38
N SER A 13 -43.87 -29.33 -26.08
CA SER A 13 -42.58 -28.79 -25.66
C SER A 13 -42.79 -27.94 -24.40
N VAL A 14 -42.62 -28.53 -23.22
CA VAL A 14 -42.55 -27.79 -21.96
C VAL A 14 -41.24 -27.00 -21.98
N ALA A 15 -41.31 -25.74 -22.42
CA ALA A 15 -40.25 -24.78 -22.25
C ALA A 15 -40.11 -24.45 -20.76
N LEU A 16 -39.31 -25.23 -20.04
CA LEU A 16 -38.75 -24.82 -18.75
C LEU A 16 -37.76 -23.70 -19.03
N ALA A 17 -38.28 -22.47 -19.14
CA ALA A 17 -37.48 -21.28 -18.91
C ALA A 17 -37.10 -21.29 -17.42
N ALA A 18 -36.04 -22.01 -17.08
CA ALA A 18 -35.38 -21.87 -15.80
C ALA A 18 -34.80 -20.45 -15.78
N CYS A 19 -35.55 -19.52 -15.20
CA CYS A 19 -35.00 -18.26 -14.74
C CYS A 19 -33.89 -18.62 -13.74
N ALA A 20 -32.64 -18.64 -14.20
CA ALA A 20 -31.48 -18.77 -13.34
C ALA A 20 -31.40 -17.50 -12.47
N SER A 21 -32.21 -17.44 -11.42
CA SER A 21 -32.09 -16.43 -10.40
C SER A 21 -30.71 -16.58 -9.74
N LYS A 22 -30.00 -15.47 -9.54
CA LYS A 22 -28.74 -15.44 -8.79
C LYS A 22 -28.91 -16.25 -7.49
N PRO A 23 -27.98 -17.16 -7.14
CA PRO A 23 -28.13 -17.97 -5.94
C PRO A 23 -28.24 -17.06 -4.71
N VAL A 24 -29.24 -17.32 -3.86
CA VAL A 24 -29.40 -16.62 -2.58
C VAL A 24 -28.31 -17.08 -1.62
N ASP A 25 -27.59 -16.13 -1.02
CA ASP A 25 -26.54 -16.42 -0.06
C ASP A 25 -27.10 -16.83 1.32
N ASN A 26 -27.12 -18.14 1.53
CA ASN A 26 -27.54 -18.77 2.78
C ASN A 26 -26.38 -19.17 3.69
N THR A 27 -25.16 -18.68 3.44
CA THR A 27 -24.03 -18.97 4.33
C THR A 27 -24.27 -18.39 5.74
N PRO A 28 -23.68 -18.96 6.80
CA PRO A 28 -23.82 -18.40 8.14
C PRO A 28 -23.12 -17.03 8.22
N SER A 29 -23.62 -16.17 9.12
CA SER A 29 -22.93 -14.95 9.51
C SER A 29 -22.12 -15.20 10.76
N ASN A 30 -20.87 -14.75 10.79
CA ASN A 30 -19.99 -14.85 11.95
C ASN A 30 -19.35 -13.49 12.25
N PRO A 31 -18.97 -13.23 13.53
CA PRO A 31 -18.22 -12.03 13.90
C PRO A 31 -16.96 -11.87 13.06
N THR A 32 -16.72 -10.66 12.58
CA THR A 32 -15.63 -10.31 11.67
C THR A 32 -15.14 -8.92 12.00
N SER A 33 -13.82 -8.76 12.12
CA SER A 33 -13.20 -7.44 12.18
C SER A 33 -13.35 -6.76 10.82
N VAL A 34 -14.06 -5.63 10.78
CA VAL A 34 -14.28 -4.84 9.56
C VAL A 34 -13.62 -3.48 9.72
N LEU A 35 -12.69 -3.18 8.81
CA LEU A 35 -12.02 -1.89 8.72
C LEU A 35 -12.36 -1.25 7.37
N LYS A 36 -12.68 0.04 7.37
CA LYS A 36 -12.80 0.85 6.15
C LYS A 36 -11.84 2.00 6.19
N ALA A 37 -11.17 2.26 5.08
CA ALA A 37 -10.22 3.34 4.94
C ALA A 37 -10.33 4.02 3.59
N ASN A 38 -9.89 5.27 3.54
CA ASN A 38 -9.58 5.97 2.30
C ASN A 38 -8.07 6.04 2.15
N TYR A 39 -7.59 6.03 0.92
CA TYR A 39 -6.19 6.30 0.64
C TYR A 39 -6.03 7.25 -0.54
N THR A 40 -4.91 7.95 -0.56
CA THR A 40 -4.49 8.80 -1.68
C THR A 40 -3.01 8.63 -1.92
N LEU A 41 -2.60 8.65 -3.17
CA LEU A 41 -1.21 8.69 -3.59
C LEU A 41 -1.03 9.83 -4.59
N ASN A 42 0.00 10.64 -4.38
CA ASN A 42 0.44 11.70 -5.30
C ASN A 42 1.94 11.92 -5.14
N GLY A 43 2.53 12.77 -5.97
CA GLY A 43 3.94 13.15 -5.87
C GLY A 43 4.58 13.36 -7.23
N LEU A 44 5.85 13.73 -7.24
CA LEU A 44 6.56 14.03 -8.47
C LEU A 44 6.68 12.81 -9.41
N TYR A 45 6.80 11.59 -8.85
CA TYR A 45 7.00 10.35 -9.62
C TYR A 45 5.86 9.35 -9.46
N ALA A 46 4.72 9.79 -8.96
CA ALA A 46 3.64 8.92 -8.55
C ALA A 46 2.35 9.44 -9.18
N PRO A 47 1.60 8.63 -9.95
CA PRO A 47 0.36 9.10 -10.55
C PRO A 47 -0.65 9.44 -9.46
N ASP A 48 -1.33 10.57 -9.62
CA ASP A 48 -2.35 11.01 -8.67
C ASP A 48 -3.56 10.07 -8.72
N PHE A 49 -3.80 9.35 -7.62
CA PHE A 49 -4.99 8.53 -7.44
C PHE A 49 -5.49 8.55 -6.01
N SER A 50 -6.78 8.26 -5.87
CA SER A 50 -7.44 8.05 -4.60
C SER A 50 -8.23 6.75 -4.61
N GLY A 51 -8.51 6.22 -3.43
CA GLY A 51 -9.26 4.99 -3.34
C GLY A 51 -9.89 4.73 -1.99
N LYS A 52 -10.72 3.70 -1.97
CA LYS A 52 -11.39 3.18 -0.78
C LYS A 52 -10.97 1.75 -0.58
N GLN A 53 -10.75 1.40 0.67
CA GLN A 53 -10.43 0.04 1.07
C GLN A 53 -11.43 -0.44 2.12
N THR A 54 -11.90 -1.68 1.98
CA THR A 54 -12.60 -2.40 3.05
C THR A 54 -11.87 -3.70 3.34
N VAL A 55 -11.52 -3.92 4.60
CA VAL A 55 -10.82 -5.11 5.06
C VAL A 55 -11.74 -5.89 5.98
N TYR A 56 -11.97 -7.15 5.66
CA TYR A 56 -12.66 -8.12 6.49
C TYR A 56 -11.63 -9.11 7.02
N THR A 57 -11.53 -9.29 8.33
CA THR A 57 -10.58 -10.23 8.92
C THR A 57 -11.24 -11.15 9.93
N ARG A 58 -10.89 -12.43 9.83
CA ARG A 58 -11.01 -13.44 10.89
C ARG A 58 -9.65 -14.14 11.03
N GLY A 59 -9.48 -14.93 12.10
CA GLY A 59 -8.18 -15.52 12.41
C GLY A 59 -7.56 -16.40 11.31
N ASP A 60 -8.36 -16.97 10.40
CA ASP A 60 -7.91 -17.87 9.34
C ASP A 60 -8.14 -17.33 7.92
N ARG A 61 -8.72 -16.13 7.79
CA ARG A 61 -9.10 -15.57 6.50
C ARG A 61 -9.17 -14.06 6.52
N ARG A 62 -8.78 -13.45 5.41
CA ARG A 62 -8.88 -12.01 5.20
C ARG A 62 -9.35 -11.72 3.79
N ARG A 63 -10.22 -10.74 3.65
CA ARG A 63 -10.57 -10.14 2.36
C ARG A 63 -10.25 -8.66 2.38
N ILE A 64 -9.60 -8.17 1.34
CA ILE A 64 -9.31 -6.75 1.13
C ILE A 64 -9.95 -6.35 -0.18
N ASP A 65 -10.97 -5.50 -0.11
CA ASP A 65 -11.58 -4.86 -1.27
C ASP A 65 -10.96 -3.49 -1.46
N SER A 66 -10.46 -3.19 -2.65
CA SER A 66 -9.83 -1.91 -2.99
C SER A 66 -10.41 -1.35 -4.29
N GLN A 67 -10.90 -0.12 -4.22
CA GLN A 67 -11.37 0.64 -5.37
C GLN A 67 -10.43 1.83 -5.60
N THR A 68 -9.74 1.85 -6.73
CA THR A 68 -8.78 2.91 -7.10
C THR A 68 -9.32 3.74 -8.26
N ASN A 69 -9.26 5.06 -8.11
CA ASN A 69 -9.62 6.03 -9.13
C ASN A 69 -8.44 6.98 -9.37
N PHE A 70 -7.99 7.06 -10.61
CA PHE A 70 -6.97 8.01 -11.05
C PHE A 70 -7.62 9.37 -11.33
N ASP A 71 -6.98 10.43 -10.85
CA ASP A 71 -7.52 11.79 -10.97
C ASP A 71 -7.33 12.32 -12.41
N SER A 72 -6.24 11.91 -13.07
CA SER A 72 -5.96 12.24 -14.47
C SER A 72 -6.95 11.58 -15.42
N PHE A 73 -7.57 12.37 -16.30
CA PHE A 73 -8.45 11.86 -17.36
C PHE A 73 -7.74 10.84 -18.26
N LEU A 74 -6.45 11.04 -18.55
CA LEU A 74 -5.65 10.15 -19.39
C LEU A 74 -5.40 8.79 -18.74
N MET A 75 -5.46 8.71 -17.41
CA MET A 75 -5.20 7.48 -16.63
C MET A 75 -6.48 6.79 -16.16
N ARG A 76 -7.67 7.26 -16.55
CA ARG A 76 -8.94 6.66 -16.13
C ARG A 76 -9.10 5.18 -16.51
N TRP A 77 -8.43 4.75 -17.58
CA TRP A 77 -8.41 3.34 -18.00
C TRP A 77 -7.73 2.42 -16.96
N ALA A 78 -6.93 2.99 -16.05
CA ALA A 78 -6.26 2.28 -14.98
C ALA A 78 -7.08 2.24 -13.67
N ASN A 79 -8.27 2.85 -13.64
CA ASN A 79 -9.21 2.66 -12.53
C ASN A 79 -9.48 1.17 -12.34
N SER A 80 -9.64 0.75 -11.09
CA SER A 80 -9.80 -0.67 -10.79
C SER A 80 -10.64 -0.92 -9.55
N ASP A 81 -11.44 -1.98 -9.61
CA ASP A 81 -12.06 -2.63 -8.46
C ASP A 81 -11.47 -4.04 -8.29
N LYS A 82 -10.71 -4.22 -7.21
CA LYS A 82 -9.94 -5.44 -6.94
C LYS A 82 -10.24 -5.97 -5.55
N SER A 83 -10.24 -7.29 -5.43
CA SER A 83 -10.34 -7.95 -4.13
C SER A 83 -9.29 -9.02 -3.96
N ASP A 84 -8.61 -9.02 -2.82
CA ASP A 84 -7.71 -10.10 -2.43
C ASP A 84 -8.34 -10.90 -1.29
N ILE A 85 -8.43 -12.22 -1.43
CA ILE A 85 -8.99 -13.12 -0.43
C ILE A 85 -7.93 -14.13 -0.02
N ALA A 86 -7.34 -13.94 1.16
CA ALA A 86 -6.45 -14.91 1.77
C ALA A 86 -7.27 -15.92 2.61
N ARG A 87 -7.07 -17.21 2.35
CA ARG A 87 -7.68 -18.34 3.05
C ARG A 87 -6.59 -19.24 3.59
N VAL A 88 -6.17 -18.96 4.82
CA VAL A 88 -5.13 -19.74 5.51
C VAL A 88 -5.59 -21.19 5.70
N ASP A 89 -6.88 -21.39 6.00
CA ASP A 89 -7.51 -22.72 6.11
C ASP A 89 -7.45 -23.53 4.80
N LYS A 90 -7.41 -22.85 3.65
CA LYS A 90 -7.27 -23.47 2.33
C LYS A 90 -5.85 -23.42 1.77
N LYS A 91 -4.94 -22.71 2.44
CA LYS A 91 -3.58 -22.42 1.98
C LYS A 91 -3.54 -21.74 0.61
N LEU A 92 -4.49 -20.84 0.35
CA LEU A 92 -4.65 -20.16 -0.93
C LEU A 92 -4.92 -18.67 -0.76
N ILE A 93 -4.54 -17.92 -1.78
CA ILE A 93 -4.93 -16.54 -2.01
C ILE A 93 -5.69 -16.49 -3.33
N TRP A 94 -6.82 -15.81 -3.35
CA TRP A 94 -7.52 -15.45 -4.58
C TRP A 94 -7.40 -13.96 -4.85
N ASN A 95 -6.90 -13.59 -6.02
CA ASN A 95 -6.84 -12.22 -6.48
C ASN A 95 -7.94 -12.03 -7.53
N LEU A 96 -8.91 -11.17 -7.24
CA LEU A 96 -10.12 -10.96 -8.03
C LEU A 96 -10.02 -9.65 -8.80
N ASP A 97 -10.40 -9.70 -10.08
CA ASP A 97 -10.75 -8.56 -10.91
C ASP A 97 -12.27 -8.43 -10.91
N ASN A 98 -12.80 -7.49 -10.12
CA ASN A 98 -14.25 -7.34 -9.96
C ASN A 98 -14.87 -6.68 -11.20
N ASP A 99 -14.10 -5.89 -11.96
CA ASP A 99 -14.55 -5.28 -13.21
C ASP A 99 -14.72 -6.32 -14.32
N LYS A 100 -13.88 -7.36 -14.33
CA LYS A 100 -13.92 -8.46 -15.32
C LYS A 100 -14.60 -9.72 -14.83
N GLU A 101 -15.04 -9.76 -13.57
CA GLU A 101 -15.59 -10.94 -12.90
C GLU A 101 -14.71 -12.19 -13.09
N ASN A 102 -13.40 -12.03 -12.91
CA ASN A 102 -12.45 -13.15 -12.98
C ASN A 102 -11.51 -13.15 -11.78
N TYR A 103 -10.81 -14.26 -11.59
CA TYR A 103 -9.90 -14.40 -10.46
C TYR A 103 -8.73 -15.31 -10.76
N ARG A 104 -7.65 -15.13 -9.99
CA ARG A 104 -6.46 -15.97 -10.01
C ARG A 104 -6.32 -16.66 -8.68
N GLU A 105 -5.87 -17.91 -8.70
CA GLU A 105 -5.64 -18.74 -7.50
C GLU A 105 -4.15 -18.96 -7.31
N CYS A 106 -3.66 -18.60 -6.13
CA CYS A 106 -2.23 -18.55 -5.82
C CYS A 106 -1.93 -19.23 -4.48
N PRO A 107 -0.71 -19.75 -4.28
CA PRO A 107 -0.28 -20.26 -2.99
C PRO A 107 -0.21 -19.13 -1.95
N MET A 108 -0.15 -19.48 -0.66
CA MET A 108 -0.02 -18.49 0.44
C MET A 108 1.24 -17.61 0.36
N SER A 109 2.24 -17.99 -0.42
CA SER A 109 3.42 -17.16 -0.69
C SER A 109 3.16 -16.05 -1.73
N GLY A 110 1.94 -15.95 -2.25
CA GLY A 110 1.58 -15.05 -3.35
C GLY A 110 1.68 -15.74 -4.71
N CYS A 111 1.14 -15.06 -5.72
CA CYS A 111 1.29 -15.49 -7.11
C CYS A 111 2.73 -15.24 -7.55
N THR A 112 3.31 -16.21 -8.27
CA THR A 112 4.36 -15.91 -9.23
C THR A 112 3.74 -15.09 -10.37
N GLU A 113 3.68 -13.78 -10.21
CA GLU A 113 3.73 -12.91 -11.38
C GLU A 113 5.07 -12.21 -11.42
N VAL A 114 5.60 -12.14 -12.64
CA VAL A 114 6.48 -11.08 -13.14
C VAL A 114 6.23 -9.85 -12.29
N SER A 115 7.28 -9.41 -11.60
CA SER A 115 7.31 -8.32 -10.63
C SER A 115 6.38 -7.19 -11.03
N LEU A 116 5.84 -6.42 -10.08
CA LEU A 116 5.21 -5.13 -10.41
C LEU A 116 6.14 -4.28 -11.31
N LEU A 117 7.47 -4.45 -11.21
CA LEU A 117 8.46 -3.93 -12.16
C LEU A 117 8.42 -4.60 -13.54
N ASP A 118 8.20 -5.91 -13.64
CA ASP A 118 8.13 -6.62 -14.92
C ASP A 118 6.80 -6.36 -15.63
N GLN A 119 5.68 -6.17 -14.92
CA GLN A 119 4.41 -5.73 -15.51
C GLN A 119 4.42 -4.25 -15.91
N LEU A 120 5.27 -3.44 -15.27
CA LEU A 120 5.58 -2.10 -15.73
C LEU A 120 6.50 -2.15 -16.96
N LYS A 121 7.56 -2.99 -16.96
CA LYS A 121 8.49 -3.18 -18.09
C LYS A 121 7.84 -3.76 -19.35
N ASP A 122 7.01 -4.79 -19.24
CA ASP A 122 6.30 -5.40 -20.38
C ASP A 122 5.23 -4.45 -20.99
N ARG A 123 4.87 -3.38 -20.29
CA ARG A 123 3.93 -2.36 -20.79
C ARG A 123 4.63 -1.13 -21.35
N THR A 124 5.84 -0.80 -20.91
CA THR A 124 6.69 0.25 -21.51
C THR A 124 7.34 -0.19 -22.82
N ASP A 125 7.48 -1.49 -23.09
CA ASP A 125 8.01 -1.98 -24.38
C ASP A 125 7.10 -1.69 -25.60
N SER A 126 5.92 -1.09 -25.40
CA SER A 126 5.02 -0.68 -26.48
C SER A 126 4.75 0.82 -26.57
N GLN A 127 5.39 1.65 -25.74
CA GLN A 127 5.35 3.10 -25.84
C GLN A 127 6.71 3.70 -25.48
N GLU A 128 7.43 4.17 -26.51
CA GLU A 128 8.50 5.15 -26.37
C GLU A 128 7.91 6.44 -25.78
N GLU A 129 7.77 6.53 -24.46
CA GLU A 129 7.60 7.80 -23.75
C GLU A 129 8.63 7.87 -22.63
N ASP A 130 9.37 8.99 -22.62
CA ASP A 130 10.47 9.38 -21.72
C ASP A 130 10.07 9.39 -20.22
N SER A 131 9.77 8.23 -19.63
CA SER A 131 9.70 8.09 -18.17
C SER A 131 11.06 7.65 -17.64
N GLU A 132 11.69 8.48 -16.80
CA GLU A 132 12.95 8.17 -16.11
C GLU A 132 12.82 6.85 -15.33
N GLU A 133 13.32 5.75 -15.89
CA GLU A 133 13.33 4.46 -15.22
C GLU A 133 14.29 4.54 -14.01
N TYR A 134 13.82 4.11 -12.84
CA TYR A 134 14.65 4.06 -11.65
C TYR A 134 15.73 2.97 -11.84
N GLU A 135 16.93 3.38 -12.25
CA GLU A 135 18.09 2.50 -12.29
C GLU A 135 18.60 2.23 -10.88
N SER A 136 18.65 0.96 -10.50
CA SER A 136 19.30 0.53 -9.26
C SER A 136 20.82 0.80 -9.31
N TYR A 137 21.45 0.89 -8.14
CA TYR A 137 22.90 1.04 -8.06
C TYR A 137 23.66 -0.11 -8.76
N GLU A 138 23.08 -1.31 -8.75
CA GLU A 138 23.64 -2.50 -9.42
C GLU A 138 23.58 -2.36 -10.94
N GLU A 139 22.45 -1.90 -11.49
CA GLU A 139 22.28 -1.61 -12.93
C GLU A 139 23.22 -0.50 -13.40
N MET A 140 23.43 0.54 -12.59
CA MET A 140 24.42 1.60 -12.85
C MET A 140 25.87 1.14 -12.69
N GLY A 141 26.12 -0.10 -12.24
CA GLY A 141 27.46 -0.57 -11.88
C GLY A 141 28.13 0.25 -10.78
N CYS A 142 27.35 0.95 -9.95
CA CYS A 142 27.84 1.82 -8.90
C CYS A 142 27.81 1.12 -7.55
N GLN A 143 28.97 0.97 -6.92
CA GLN A 143 29.05 0.47 -5.55
C GLN A 143 28.80 1.61 -4.55
N VAL A 144 27.78 1.43 -3.73
CA VAL A 144 27.48 2.32 -2.60
C VAL A 144 27.51 1.57 -1.28
N THR A 145 27.76 2.31 -0.20
CA THR A 145 27.72 1.79 1.17
C THR A 145 26.81 2.65 2.03
N LEU A 146 26.09 2.03 2.99
CA LEU A 146 25.27 2.76 3.94
C LEU A 146 26.16 3.57 4.90
N ALA A 147 26.16 4.89 4.74
CA ALA A 147 26.97 5.81 5.53
C ALA A 147 26.27 6.24 6.83
N SER A 148 24.95 6.39 6.81
CA SER A 148 24.14 6.69 8.00
C SER A 148 22.71 6.18 7.86
N ASN A 149 22.09 5.89 9.01
CA ASN A 149 20.70 5.45 9.12
C ASN A 149 20.13 6.00 10.43
N ASP A 150 19.50 7.16 10.34
CA ASP A 150 18.96 7.90 11.46
C ASP A 150 17.44 7.76 11.48
N PHE A 151 16.89 7.40 12.63
CA PHE A 151 15.46 7.22 12.81
C PHE A 151 15.01 7.92 14.09
N ASP A 152 14.14 8.92 13.97
CA ASP A 152 13.54 9.60 15.11
C ASP A 152 12.02 9.58 15.07
N VAL A 153 11.44 9.57 16.27
CA VAL A 153 10.01 9.71 16.50
C VAL A 153 9.81 10.79 17.55
N THR A 154 8.99 11.79 17.20
CA THR A 154 8.72 12.96 18.02
C THR A 154 7.20 13.10 18.23
N PRO A 155 6.68 13.07 19.48
CA PRO A 155 5.34 13.53 19.78
C PRO A 155 5.29 15.04 19.61
N THR A 156 4.31 15.55 18.87
CA THR A 156 4.26 16.98 18.53
C THR A 156 3.43 17.80 19.52
N GLY A 157 2.62 17.14 20.34
CA GLY A 157 1.64 17.77 21.22
C GLY A 157 0.41 18.34 20.48
N LYS A 158 0.31 18.19 19.15
CA LYS A 158 -0.89 18.61 18.42
C LYS A 158 -2.01 17.60 18.57
N GLU A 159 -3.22 18.13 18.59
CA GLU A 159 -4.45 17.37 18.73
C GLU A 159 -5.45 17.76 17.65
N ARG A 160 -6.24 16.80 17.17
CA ARG A 160 -7.39 17.05 16.30
C ARG A 160 -8.45 15.98 16.49
N VAL A 161 -9.66 16.23 16.01
CA VAL A 161 -10.72 15.22 16.00
C VAL A 161 -10.78 14.56 14.61
N ILE A 162 -10.74 13.24 14.56
CA ILE A 162 -10.91 12.44 13.33
C ILE A 162 -12.06 11.45 13.58
N GLY A 163 -13.11 11.52 12.77
CA GLY A 163 -14.26 10.60 12.92
C GLY A 163 -14.93 10.66 14.30
N GLY A 164 -14.85 11.80 15.00
CA GLY A 164 -15.38 11.97 16.35
C GLY A 164 -14.45 11.49 17.48
N LEU A 165 -13.25 11.01 17.15
CA LEU A 165 -12.24 10.55 18.12
C LEU A 165 -11.13 11.58 18.27
N ASN A 166 -10.68 11.82 19.51
CA ASN A 166 -9.53 12.67 19.78
C ASN A 166 -8.25 11.97 19.31
N ALA A 167 -7.47 12.66 18.50
CA ALA A 167 -6.25 12.13 17.91
C ALA A 167 -5.05 13.02 18.22
N HIS A 168 -3.91 12.39 18.52
CA HIS A 168 -2.63 13.06 18.78
C HIS A 168 -1.64 12.82 17.64
N GLU A 169 -0.87 13.84 17.29
CA GLU A 169 0.11 13.77 16.20
C GLU A 169 1.49 13.31 16.67
N TYR A 170 2.05 12.33 15.95
CA TYR A 170 3.45 11.92 16.03
C TYR A 170 4.10 12.09 14.66
N THR A 171 5.31 12.64 14.63
CA THR A 171 6.13 12.71 13.42
C THR A 171 7.27 11.71 13.52
N VAL A 172 7.52 11.00 12.43
CA VAL A 172 8.67 10.12 12.27
C VAL A 172 9.54 10.65 11.14
N GLU A 173 10.84 10.73 11.36
CA GLU A 173 11.80 11.00 10.31
C GLU A 173 12.78 9.83 10.22
N TRP A 174 12.85 9.22 9.04
CA TRP A 174 13.81 8.18 8.72
C TRP A 174 14.72 8.67 7.60
N LYS A 175 15.98 8.92 7.94
CA LYS A 175 16.99 9.41 7.03
C LYS A 175 18.04 8.34 6.79
N THR A 176 18.30 8.01 5.53
CA THR A 176 19.40 7.12 5.14
C THR A 176 20.33 7.83 4.17
N GLU A 177 21.63 7.62 4.32
CA GLU A 177 22.63 8.14 3.39
C GLU A 177 23.45 6.99 2.81
N PHE A 178 23.55 6.93 1.49
CA PHE A 178 24.39 5.97 0.77
C PHE A 178 25.55 6.71 0.11
N ALA A 179 26.78 6.33 0.43
CA ALA A 179 27.99 6.95 -0.11
C ALA A 179 28.61 6.10 -1.22
N ASP A 180 28.97 6.73 -2.33
CA ASP A 180 29.81 6.11 -3.36
C ASP A 180 31.30 6.09 -2.97
N GLN A 181 32.12 5.48 -3.81
CA GLN A 181 33.58 5.40 -3.61
C GLN A 181 34.27 6.77 -3.62
N ALA A 182 33.65 7.81 -4.20
CA ALA A 182 34.15 9.18 -4.19
C ALA A 182 33.71 9.96 -2.95
N GLY A 183 32.95 9.33 -2.04
CA GLY A 183 32.41 9.95 -0.83
C GLY A 183 31.21 10.85 -1.07
N LYS A 184 30.65 10.89 -2.29
CA LYS A 184 29.40 11.61 -2.57
C LYS A 184 28.22 10.78 -2.05
N LYS A 185 27.19 11.47 -1.56
CA LYS A 185 26.08 10.84 -0.85
C LYS A 185 24.74 11.06 -1.52
N ASP A 186 24.03 9.97 -1.77
CA ASP A 186 22.59 10.01 -1.92
C ASP A 186 21.94 10.03 -0.54
N THR A 187 20.99 10.94 -0.35
CA THR A 187 20.23 11.07 0.90
C THR A 187 18.77 10.76 0.64
N ASN A 188 18.21 9.80 1.37
CA ASN A 188 16.79 9.55 1.41
C ASN A 188 16.23 10.06 2.73
N LEU A 189 15.07 10.68 2.68
CA LEU A 189 14.32 11.11 3.86
C LEU A 189 12.88 10.66 3.69
N VAL A 190 12.45 9.70 4.50
CA VAL A 190 11.06 9.29 4.61
C VAL A 190 10.49 9.92 5.87
N LYS A 191 9.43 10.71 5.70
CA LYS A 191 8.68 11.30 6.80
C LYS A 191 7.37 10.57 6.96
N PHE A 192 7.00 10.26 8.19
CA PHE A 192 5.65 9.86 8.52
C PHE A 192 4.99 10.85 9.46
N VAL A 193 3.70 11.07 9.26
CA VAL A 193 2.84 11.76 10.22
C VAL A 193 1.73 10.80 10.61
N PHE A 194 1.71 10.44 11.89
CA PHE A 194 0.69 9.58 12.48
C PHE A 194 -0.28 10.44 13.27
N TRP A 195 -1.57 10.20 13.08
CA TRP A 195 -2.60 10.65 14.01
C TRP A 195 -3.19 9.43 14.70
N THR A 196 -3.08 9.36 16.02
CA THR A 196 -3.50 8.20 16.80
C THR A 196 -4.48 8.55 17.91
N THR A 197 -5.38 7.63 18.22
CA THR A 197 -6.36 7.75 19.31
C THR A 197 -6.11 6.71 20.39
N GLU A 198 -6.64 6.94 21.59
CA GLU A 198 -6.82 5.86 22.56
C GLU A 198 -7.74 4.78 21.95
N PRO A 199 -7.34 3.49 21.99
CA PRO A 199 -8.08 2.43 21.31
C PRO A 199 -9.41 2.14 22.01
N THR A 200 -10.48 2.03 21.23
CA THR A 200 -11.80 1.56 21.70
C THR A 200 -11.81 0.04 21.89
N ALA A 201 -12.90 -0.50 22.45
CA ALA A 201 -13.09 -1.95 22.55
C ALA A 201 -13.03 -2.63 21.17
N ASP A 202 -13.67 -2.04 20.16
CA ASP A 202 -13.66 -2.51 18.77
C ASP A 202 -12.27 -2.51 18.15
N MET A 203 -11.48 -1.46 18.38
CA MET A 203 -10.09 -1.38 17.90
C MET A 203 -9.20 -2.46 18.53
N ASN A 204 -9.36 -2.69 19.84
CA ASN A 204 -8.63 -3.76 20.53
C ASN A 204 -9.06 -5.15 20.03
N ALA A 205 -10.35 -5.36 19.78
CA ALA A 205 -10.86 -6.60 19.20
C ALA A 205 -10.30 -6.82 17.79
N ALA A 206 -10.30 -5.78 16.95
CA ALA A 206 -9.71 -5.80 15.62
C ALA A 206 -8.23 -6.20 15.65
N TRP A 207 -7.42 -5.59 16.53
CA TRP A 207 -6.02 -5.95 16.70
C TRP A 207 -5.81 -7.41 17.11
N LYS A 208 -6.66 -7.95 17.99
CA LYS A 208 -6.58 -9.36 18.40
C LYS A 208 -6.85 -10.30 17.24
N VAL A 209 -7.90 -10.03 16.46
CA VAL A 209 -8.27 -10.84 15.29
C VAL A 209 -7.21 -10.74 14.19
N ASN A 210 -6.73 -9.52 13.92
CA ASN A 210 -5.68 -9.28 12.94
C ASN A 210 -4.37 -9.96 13.34
N ARG A 211 -4.01 -9.95 14.63
CA ARG A 211 -2.84 -10.70 15.11
C ARG A 211 -2.98 -12.19 14.83
N ALA A 212 -4.12 -12.79 15.17
CA ALA A 212 -4.37 -14.20 14.90
C ALA A 212 -4.25 -14.53 13.41
N PHE A 213 -4.78 -13.66 12.54
CA PHE A 213 -4.60 -13.77 11.09
C PHE A 213 -3.13 -13.67 10.68
N GLN A 214 -2.42 -12.64 11.14
CA GLN A 214 -1.03 -12.40 10.77
C GLN A 214 -0.10 -13.53 11.22
N GLU A 215 -0.33 -14.09 12.41
CA GLU A 215 0.41 -15.25 12.89
C GLU A 215 0.10 -16.48 12.03
N SER A 216 -1.16 -16.76 11.73
CA SER A 216 -1.55 -17.91 10.90
C SER A 216 -1.01 -17.78 9.46
N TYR A 217 -1.10 -16.59 8.88
CA TYR A 217 -0.53 -16.28 7.57
C TYR A 217 1.00 -16.47 7.58
N PHE A 218 1.68 -15.98 8.62
CA PHE A 218 3.12 -16.12 8.76
C PHE A 218 3.54 -17.59 8.81
N GLU A 219 2.85 -18.47 9.52
CA GLU A 219 3.26 -19.88 9.58
C GLU A 219 3.04 -20.62 8.24
N GLU A 220 2.02 -20.25 7.46
CA GLU A 220 1.68 -20.92 6.21
C GLU A 220 2.43 -20.37 4.97
N ALA A 221 2.74 -19.07 4.93
CA ALA A 221 3.41 -18.41 3.80
C ALA A 221 4.94 -18.66 3.80
N LYS A 222 5.39 -19.93 3.76
CA LYS A 222 6.79 -20.33 4.01
C LYS A 222 7.83 -19.71 3.07
N ASN A 223 7.47 -19.41 1.83
CA ASN A 223 8.37 -18.85 0.81
C ASN A 223 8.12 -17.36 0.53
N ASP A 224 7.42 -16.67 1.41
CA ASP A 224 7.17 -15.23 1.29
C ASP A 224 8.49 -14.44 1.41
N PRO A 225 8.87 -13.64 0.40
CA PRO A 225 10.13 -12.89 0.40
C PRO A 225 10.26 -11.89 1.55
N LEU A 226 9.15 -11.24 1.93
CA LEU A 226 9.13 -10.26 3.00
C LEU A 226 9.36 -10.93 4.36
N LYS A 227 8.76 -12.09 4.57
CA LYS A 227 9.00 -12.91 5.77
C LYS A 227 10.45 -13.39 5.86
N ASN A 228 11.00 -13.86 4.74
CA ASN A 228 12.38 -14.31 4.70
C ASN A 228 13.38 -13.17 4.95
N LEU A 229 13.06 -11.96 4.48
CA LEU A 229 13.88 -10.76 4.69
C LEU A 229 13.82 -10.27 6.14
N LEU A 230 12.63 -10.18 6.73
CA LEU A 230 12.42 -9.49 8.00
C LEU A 230 12.44 -10.42 9.23
N GLY A 231 12.25 -11.73 9.02
CA GLY A 231 11.92 -12.65 10.10
C GLY A 231 10.55 -12.33 10.74
N LYS A 232 10.18 -13.10 11.78
CA LYS A 232 8.87 -12.97 12.44
C LYS A 232 8.72 -11.63 13.16
N GLU A 233 9.76 -11.22 13.86
CA GLU A 233 9.77 -10.00 14.64
C GLU A 233 9.69 -8.76 13.74
N GLY A 234 10.46 -8.72 12.65
CA GLY A 234 10.42 -7.61 11.69
C GLY A 234 9.09 -7.54 10.94
N TYR A 235 8.55 -8.70 10.52
CA TYR A 235 7.23 -8.79 9.89
C TYR A 235 6.12 -8.26 10.81
N MET A 236 6.05 -8.74 12.06
CA MET A 236 5.05 -8.30 13.02
C MET A 236 5.21 -6.82 13.40
N ALA A 237 6.45 -6.31 13.40
CA ALA A 237 6.69 -4.91 13.66
C ALA A 237 6.23 -4.01 12.50
N LEU A 238 6.36 -4.46 11.25
CA LEU A 238 5.80 -3.77 10.10
C LEU A 238 4.26 -3.75 10.16
N ALA A 239 3.64 -4.88 10.50
CA ALA A 239 2.19 -4.96 10.72
C ALA A 239 1.73 -4.03 11.86
N ALA A 240 2.54 -3.89 12.91
CA ALA A 240 2.23 -2.99 14.03
C ALA A 240 2.45 -1.51 13.66
N PHE A 241 3.41 -1.23 12.78
CA PHE A 241 3.69 0.10 12.25
C PHE A 241 2.56 0.61 11.37
N SER A 242 1.97 -0.25 10.53
CA SER A 242 0.79 0.07 9.72
C SER A 242 -0.51 0.13 10.53
N GLY A 243 -0.48 -0.29 11.80
CA GLY A 243 -1.66 -0.32 12.67
C GLY A 243 -2.52 -1.56 12.58
N ASP A 244 -2.13 -2.56 11.77
CA ASP A 244 -2.90 -3.79 11.58
C ASP A 244 -2.94 -4.64 12.85
N VAL A 245 -1.84 -4.68 13.60
CA VAL A 245 -1.77 -5.34 14.91
C VAL A 245 -1.34 -4.37 16.00
N GLU A 246 -1.71 -4.67 17.24
CA GLU A 246 -1.18 -3.92 18.37
C GLU A 246 0.34 -4.06 18.45
N LYS A 247 1.03 -3.02 18.91
CA LYS A 247 2.45 -3.13 19.25
C LYS A 247 2.61 -4.02 20.49
N THR A 248 3.15 -5.23 20.34
CA THR A 248 3.48 -6.13 21.46
C THR A 248 4.85 -5.83 22.08
N ASP A 249 5.10 -6.38 23.27
CA ASP A 249 6.14 -5.98 24.25
C ASP A 249 7.40 -5.30 23.69
N ALA A 250 7.57 -4.03 24.08
CA ALA A 250 8.67 -3.13 23.73
C ALA A 250 10.07 -3.68 24.00
N LYS A 251 10.20 -4.72 24.83
CA LYS A 251 11.48 -5.36 25.17
C LYS A 251 12.07 -6.21 24.04
N GLN A 252 11.26 -6.65 23.07
CA GLN A 252 11.71 -7.49 21.96
C GLN A 252 12.30 -6.67 20.79
N TYR A 253 12.01 -5.37 20.75
CA TYR A 253 12.38 -4.50 19.64
C TYR A 253 13.74 -3.83 19.86
N LYS A 254 14.69 -4.05 18.93
CA LYS A 254 16.00 -3.37 18.87
C LYS A 254 16.04 -2.39 17.70
N GLY A 255 16.95 -1.41 17.75
CA GLY A 255 17.16 -0.45 16.66
C GLY A 255 15.94 0.42 16.38
N PHE A 256 15.61 0.61 15.10
CA PHE A 256 14.51 1.48 14.64
C PHE A 256 13.15 1.09 15.25
N LEU A 257 12.92 -0.20 15.50
CA LEU A 257 11.69 -0.71 16.12
C LEU A 257 11.48 -0.21 17.55
N LYS A 258 12.56 0.09 18.28
CA LYS A 258 12.46 0.68 19.62
C LYS A 258 11.89 2.09 19.57
N ALA A 259 12.23 2.87 18.55
CA ALA A 259 11.75 4.23 18.40
C ALA A 259 10.24 4.27 18.06
N LEU A 260 9.74 3.28 17.32
CA LEU A 260 8.31 3.11 17.04
C LEU A 260 7.45 2.96 18.31
N ASN A 261 8.02 2.50 19.42
CA ASN A 261 7.32 2.41 20.70
C ASN A 261 6.88 3.78 21.25
N LYS A 262 7.47 4.88 20.77
CA LYS A 262 7.05 6.23 21.18
C LYS A 262 5.67 6.60 20.64
N ILE A 263 5.28 6.04 19.48
CA ILE A 263 3.93 6.22 18.93
C ILE A 263 2.96 5.39 19.78
N LYS A 264 1.96 6.01 20.39
CA LYS A 264 0.96 5.32 21.22
C LYS A 264 -0.41 5.36 20.56
N GLY A 265 -1.30 4.45 20.96
CA GLY A 265 -2.67 4.41 20.47
C GLY A 265 -2.85 3.75 19.10
N TYR A 266 -4.10 3.75 18.65
CA TYR A 266 -4.53 3.21 17.37
C TYR A 266 -4.38 4.26 16.26
N PRO A 267 -3.68 3.97 15.15
CA PRO A 267 -3.51 4.94 14.08
C PRO A 267 -4.81 5.13 13.29
N LEU A 268 -5.30 6.37 13.26
CA LEU A 268 -6.45 6.79 12.46
C LEU A 268 -6.02 7.37 11.11
N SER A 269 -4.82 7.93 11.03
CA SER A 269 -4.27 8.45 9.78
C SER A 269 -2.76 8.24 9.78
N ILE A 270 -2.24 7.77 8.65
CA ILE A 270 -0.82 7.62 8.39
C ILE A 270 -0.52 8.33 7.08
N LYS A 271 0.28 9.38 7.14
CA LYS A 271 0.83 10.05 5.97
C LYS A 271 2.30 9.67 5.83
N LEU A 272 2.71 9.25 4.65
CA LEU A 272 4.10 9.04 4.24
C LEU A 272 4.47 10.11 3.21
N GLU A 273 5.65 10.69 3.35
CA GLU A 273 6.31 11.50 2.31
C GLU A 273 7.75 11.04 2.13
N TRP A 274 8.15 10.76 0.89
CA TRP A 274 9.52 10.41 0.55
C TRP A 274 10.18 11.53 -0.24
N PHE A 275 11.36 11.93 0.22
CA PHE A 275 12.23 12.91 -0.41
C PHE A 275 13.58 12.26 -0.69
N GLN A 276 14.20 12.62 -1.81
CA GLN A 276 15.52 12.14 -2.17
C GLN A 276 16.40 13.29 -2.65
N GLN A 277 17.66 13.26 -2.24
CA GLN A 277 18.72 14.06 -2.84
C GLN A 277 19.73 13.10 -3.45
N ALA A 278 19.84 13.13 -4.77
CA ALA A 278 20.68 12.22 -5.52
C ALA A 278 22.01 12.92 -5.87
N ASN A 279 23.13 12.57 -5.23
CA ASN A 279 24.48 13.11 -5.49
C ASN A 279 25.58 12.05 -5.67
N ALA A 280 25.36 10.81 -5.23
CA ALA A 280 26.26 9.68 -5.50
C ALA A 280 26.10 9.24 -6.97
N CYS A 281 27.14 8.59 -7.52
CA CYS A 281 27.09 7.94 -8.84
C CYS A 281 26.68 8.85 -10.02
N GLN A 282 26.86 10.18 -9.91
CA GLN A 282 26.36 11.15 -10.91
C GLN A 282 26.92 10.92 -12.31
N THR A 283 28.13 10.36 -12.43
CA THR A 283 28.77 10.07 -13.71
C THR A 283 28.23 8.81 -14.38
N GLN A 284 27.56 7.94 -13.62
CA GLN A 284 26.96 6.69 -14.08
C GLN A 284 25.45 6.85 -14.34
N ARG A 285 24.84 7.90 -13.81
CA ARG A 285 23.43 8.21 -14.07
C ARG A 285 23.23 8.71 -15.48
N SER A 286 22.26 8.12 -16.18
CA SER A 286 21.76 8.61 -17.46
C SER A 286 21.45 10.12 -17.38
N PRO A 287 21.89 10.93 -18.36
CA PRO A 287 21.74 12.39 -18.28
C PRO A 287 20.26 12.76 -18.24
N LYS A 288 19.84 13.40 -17.15
CA LYS A 288 18.51 14.03 -17.04
C LYS A 288 18.30 14.98 -18.23
N SER A 289 17.19 14.84 -18.94
CA SER A 289 16.72 15.90 -19.83
C SER A 289 16.37 17.11 -18.95
N LYS A 290 17.32 18.05 -18.87
CA LYS A 290 17.11 19.31 -18.17
C LYS A 290 16.15 20.19 -18.95
N GLU A 291 14.85 20.05 -18.73
CA GLU A 291 13.94 21.18 -18.84
C GLU A 291 13.69 21.75 -17.44
N GLY A 292 14.40 22.83 -17.10
CA GLY A 292 14.23 23.50 -15.81
C GLY A 292 15.37 24.45 -15.45
N LEU A 293 15.34 25.65 -16.05
CA LEU A 293 15.94 26.91 -15.60
C LEU A 293 17.47 26.97 -15.43
N ASP A 294 18.11 27.41 -16.50
CA ASP A 294 19.40 28.08 -16.48
C ASP A 294 19.28 29.44 -15.75
N LEU A 295 19.79 29.52 -14.52
CA LEU A 295 20.00 30.77 -13.78
C LEU A 295 21.49 31.17 -13.77
N SER A 296 22.27 30.77 -14.79
CA SER A 296 23.66 31.20 -14.93
C SER A 296 23.82 32.66 -15.38
N ASN A 297 22.73 33.40 -15.61
CA ASN A 297 22.78 34.82 -15.95
C ASN A 297 21.93 35.67 -14.99
N GLY A 298 22.59 36.21 -13.96
CA GLY A 298 22.18 37.49 -13.36
C GLY A 298 21.93 37.48 -11.85
N LEU A 299 23.01 37.48 -11.06
CA LEU A 299 23.08 38.33 -9.86
C LEU A 299 24.54 38.53 -9.42
N GLU A 300 25.35 39.07 -10.34
CA GLU A 300 26.68 39.55 -10.01
C GLU A 300 26.57 41.02 -9.57
N GLY A 301 26.86 41.29 -8.30
CA GLY A 301 27.14 42.64 -7.80
C GLY A 301 25.98 43.38 -7.12
N ALA A 302 25.68 43.02 -5.87
CA ALA A 302 25.41 43.94 -4.74
C ALA A 302 24.61 43.21 -3.65
N ALA A 303 25.28 42.72 -2.60
CA ALA A 303 24.73 42.52 -1.24
C ALA A 303 25.60 41.64 -0.31
N MET A 304 26.84 41.26 -0.65
CA MET A 304 27.67 40.38 0.21
C MET A 304 28.16 41.01 1.54
N GLY A 305 27.78 42.25 1.88
CA GLY A 305 28.29 42.94 3.08
C GLY A 305 27.38 42.92 4.32
N MET A 306 26.09 42.62 4.18
CA MET A 306 25.11 42.86 5.27
C MET A 306 24.15 41.70 5.58
N VAL A 307 24.29 40.55 4.91
CA VAL A 307 23.41 39.38 5.12
C VAL A 307 24.06 38.30 6.00
N GLY A 308 25.30 38.51 6.47
CA GLY A 308 26.04 37.55 7.31
C GLY A 308 25.48 37.37 8.72
N ASP A 309 25.02 38.47 9.35
CA ASP A 309 24.59 38.47 10.76
C ASP A 309 23.07 38.27 10.95
N PHE A 310 22.27 38.39 9.90
CA PHE A 310 20.81 38.17 9.97
C PHE A 310 20.43 36.71 9.68
N LEU A 311 21.25 35.97 8.92
CA LEU A 311 21.00 34.57 8.55
C LEU A 311 21.41 33.56 9.63
N SER A 312 22.29 33.93 10.57
CA SER A 312 22.72 33.05 11.66
C SER A 312 21.59 32.75 12.66
N ASN A 313 20.60 33.65 12.78
CA ASN A 313 19.46 33.53 13.69
C ASN A 313 18.17 32.93 13.06
N GLN A 314 18.21 32.46 11.80
CA GLN A 314 17.05 31.85 11.13
C GLN A 314 17.36 30.53 10.38
N LYS A 315 18.28 29.72 10.92
CA LYS A 315 18.62 28.41 10.34
C LYS A 315 17.44 27.43 10.22
N ASP A 316 16.35 27.64 10.96
CA ASP A 316 15.18 26.74 10.97
C ASP A 316 14.16 27.00 9.84
N LYS A 317 14.37 28.01 8.98
CA LYS A 317 13.38 28.39 7.94
C LYS A 317 13.86 28.29 6.48
N ILE A 318 15.11 27.87 6.23
CA ILE A 318 15.56 27.53 4.88
C ILE A 318 15.36 26.04 4.68
N ILE A 319 14.17 25.64 4.25
CA ILE A 319 13.91 24.27 3.80
C ILE A 319 14.76 24.04 2.54
N ALA A 320 15.70 23.10 2.61
CA ALA A 320 16.53 22.70 1.46
C ALA A 320 15.63 22.32 0.27
N GLU A 321 16.00 22.73 -0.93
CA GLU A 321 15.16 22.64 -2.13
C GLU A 321 14.63 21.22 -2.42
N TRP A 322 15.46 20.19 -2.22
CA TRP A 322 15.08 18.78 -2.39
C TRP A 322 14.03 18.27 -1.39
N LYS A 323 13.68 19.06 -0.37
CA LYS A 323 12.64 18.75 0.62
C LYS A 323 11.32 19.51 0.36
N LYS A 324 11.24 20.30 -0.72
CA LYS A 324 10.03 21.07 -1.04
C LYS A 324 8.91 20.19 -1.60
N ASP A 325 9.25 19.33 -2.56
CA ASP A 325 8.30 18.45 -3.23
C ASP A 325 8.64 16.99 -2.94
N ALA A 326 7.65 16.25 -2.42
CA ALA A 326 7.81 14.84 -2.15
C ALA A 326 7.77 14.05 -3.47
N LEU A 327 8.69 13.10 -3.62
CA LEU A 327 8.68 12.16 -4.75
C LEU A 327 7.42 11.30 -4.73
N VAL A 328 7.08 10.84 -3.53
CA VAL A 328 5.87 10.08 -3.24
C VAL A 328 5.27 10.61 -1.95
N ARG A 329 3.97 10.84 -1.98
CA ARG A 329 3.12 11.11 -0.83
C ARG A 329 2.00 10.09 -0.83
N TYR A 330 1.87 9.38 0.27
CA TYR A 330 0.78 8.43 0.50
C TYR A 330 0.04 8.81 1.78
N ILE A 331 -1.27 8.79 1.76
CA ILE A 331 -2.11 9.03 2.94
C ILE A 331 -3.07 7.85 3.06
N TYR A 332 -3.18 7.27 4.25
CA TYR A 332 -4.14 6.25 4.61
C TYR A 332 -4.95 6.73 5.81
N GLU A 333 -6.28 6.77 5.69
CA GLU A 333 -7.17 7.28 6.73
C GLU A 333 -8.25 6.24 7.06
N VAL A 334 -8.24 5.78 8.30
CA VAL A 334 -9.25 4.87 8.84
C VAL A 334 -10.53 5.66 9.12
N THR A 335 -11.63 5.18 8.55
CA THR A 335 -12.96 5.80 8.66
C THR A 335 -13.94 4.97 9.47
N TYR A 336 -13.67 3.66 9.62
CA TYR A 336 -14.50 2.72 10.36
C TYR A 336 -13.66 1.55 10.85
N VAL A 337 -13.88 1.12 12.09
CA VAL A 337 -13.39 -0.15 12.65
C VAL A 337 -14.45 -0.67 13.61
N SER A 338 -14.97 -1.86 13.36
CA SER A 338 -15.90 -2.54 14.28
C SER A 338 -15.92 -4.06 14.06
N GLU A 339 -16.61 -4.77 14.92
CA GLU A 339 -16.93 -6.19 14.75
C GLU A 339 -18.34 -6.34 14.17
N ASP A 340 -18.42 -6.73 12.90
CA ASP A 340 -19.70 -6.91 12.20
C ASP A 340 -20.02 -8.40 12.00
N MET A 341 -21.32 -8.72 11.92
CA MET A 341 -21.80 -10.06 11.55
C MET A 341 -21.78 -10.23 10.03
N VAL A 342 -20.71 -10.84 9.51
CA VAL A 342 -20.48 -10.96 8.05
C VAL A 342 -20.72 -12.38 7.58
N LYS A 343 -21.33 -12.54 6.40
CA LYS A 343 -21.58 -13.84 5.75
C LYS A 343 -20.28 -14.52 5.32
N ASP A 344 -20.20 -15.85 5.42
CA ASP A 344 -19.00 -16.58 5.00
C ASP A 344 -18.70 -16.47 3.51
N SER A 345 -19.74 -16.23 2.69
CA SER A 345 -19.62 -15.97 1.25
C SER A 345 -18.64 -14.85 0.91
N VAL A 346 -18.50 -13.84 1.78
CA VAL A 346 -17.56 -12.72 1.60
C VAL A 346 -16.13 -13.21 1.44
N PHE A 347 -15.75 -14.30 2.12
CA PHE A 347 -14.43 -14.90 2.06
C PHE A 347 -14.31 -16.01 1.00
N ASN A 348 -15.20 -16.05 0.01
CA ASN A 348 -15.11 -16.95 -1.13
C ASN A 348 -15.16 -16.14 -2.43
N VAL A 349 -14.68 -16.76 -3.50
CA VAL A 349 -14.86 -16.24 -4.86
C VAL A 349 -16.37 -16.08 -5.13
N PRO A 350 -16.84 -14.90 -5.57
CA PRO A 350 -18.24 -14.68 -5.87
C PRO A 350 -18.76 -15.62 -6.95
N TYR A 351 -20.05 -15.96 -6.87
CA TYR A 351 -20.69 -16.81 -7.87
C TYR A 351 -20.62 -16.16 -9.27
N GLY A 352 -20.23 -16.95 -10.26
CA GLY A 352 -20.13 -16.52 -11.65
C GLY A 352 -18.73 -16.05 -12.06
N TYR A 353 -17.82 -15.85 -11.11
CA TYR A 353 -16.46 -15.44 -11.44
C TYR A 353 -15.70 -16.57 -12.15
N VAL A 354 -14.94 -16.20 -13.18
CA VAL A 354 -14.19 -17.15 -14.01
C VAL A 354 -12.75 -17.26 -13.54
N LEU A 355 -12.24 -18.49 -13.39
CA LEU A 355 -10.82 -18.73 -13.09
C LEU A 355 -9.98 -18.32 -14.32
N ALA A 356 -9.14 -17.30 -14.14
CA ALA A 356 -8.22 -16.82 -15.17
C ALA A 356 -6.88 -17.58 -15.15
N ASP A 357 -6.36 -17.88 -13.95
CA ASP A 357 -5.06 -18.55 -13.75
C ASP A 357 -5.03 -19.31 -12.42
N ARG A 358 -4.27 -20.41 -12.36
CA ARG A 358 -4.03 -21.20 -11.15
C ARG A 358 -2.55 -21.59 -11.08
N GLN A 359 -1.90 -21.27 -9.96
CA GLN A 359 -0.48 -21.48 -9.73
C GLN A 359 -0.19 -22.47 -8.60
#